data_AF-A0A0W1EJ89-F1
#
_entry.id   AF-A0A0W1EJ89-F1
#
_cell.length_a   1.000
_cell.length_b   1.000
_cell.length_c   1.000
_cell.angle_alpha   90.00
_cell.angle_beta   90.00
_cell.angle_gamma   90.00
#
_symmetry.space_group_name_H-M   'P 1'
#
loop_
_entity.id
_entity.type
_entity.pdbx_description
1 polymer ?
#
loop_
_entity_poly.entity_id
_entity_poly.type
_entity_poly.pdbx_seq_one_letter_code
_entity_poly.pdbx_strand_id
1 'polypeptide(L)'
;MFECLILGDSTGVGAGQAINRRYAQQCDVQAVERATAAQILTWRKTGKDYGACVFAMGSNDPAGAALATKLTKIRTSLCFRRVIWLLPYARPQAYTVSSVAARFGDETVDLNRFETRDRIHPRNYSQVASVLLR
;
A
#
# COMPACT_ATOMS: atom_id res chain seq x y z
N MET A 1 13.59 -16.30 -4.37
CA MET A 1 12.47 -16.19 -3.41
C MET A 1 11.67 -14.96 -3.83
N PHE A 2 10.33 -15.04 -3.92
CA PHE A 2 9.49 -13.86 -4.19
C PHE A 2 9.45 -13.02 -2.90
N GLU A 3 10.49 -12.23 -2.69
CA GLU A 3 10.54 -11.29 -1.56
C GLU A 3 9.76 -10.04 -1.94
N CYS A 4 8.77 -9.69 -1.12
CA CYS A 4 7.92 -8.53 -1.36
C CYS A 4 8.05 -7.51 -0.23
N LEU A 5 7.82 -6.24 -0.53
CA LEU A 5 7.71 -5.19 0.49
C LEU A 5 6.27 -4.76 0.61
N ILE A 6 5.77 -4.66 1.83
CA ILE A 6 4.51 -4.01 2.14
C ILE A 6 4.85 -2.72 2.87
N LEU A 7 4.57 -1.59 2.21
CA LEU A 7 4.88 -0.25 2.71
C LEU A 7 3.58 0.50 2.97
N GLY A 8 3.34 1.01 4.18
CA GLY A 8 2.09 1.73 4.40
C GLY A 8 1.65 2.06 5.82
N ASP A 9 0.35 2.22 5.97
CA ASP A 9 -0.35 2.51 7.21
C ASP A 9 -1.00 1.25 7.82
N SER A 10 -2.05 1.43 8.64
CA SER A 10 -2.80 0.32 9.23
C SER A 10 -3.38 -0.65 8.20
N THR A 11 -3.71 -0.17 6.99
CA THR A 11 -4.16 -1.05 5.90
C THR A 11 -3.04 -1.93 5.36
N GLY A 12 -1.80 -1.41 5.34
CA GLY A 12 -0.60 -2.18 5.04
C GLY A 12 -0.28 -3.21 6.12
N VAL A 13 -0.45 -2.85 7.40
CA VAL A 13 -0.30 -3.78 8.54
C VAL A 13 -1.24 -4.97 8.37
N GLY A 14 -2.54 -4.72 8.16
CA GLY A 14 -3.53 -5.78 7.99
C GLY A 14 -3.27 -6.67 6.76
N ALA A 15 -2.94 -6.06 5.62
CA ALA A 15 -2.63 -6.79 4.39
C ALA A 15 -1.39 -7.68 4.56
N GLY A 16 -0.33 -7.15 5.17
CA GLY A 16 0.90 -7.91 5.40
C GLY A 16 0.75 -9.04 6.39
N GLN A 17 0.00 -8.83 7.47
CA GLN A 17 -0.33 -9.93 8.38
C GLN A 17 -1.12 -11.05 7.70
N ALA A 18 -2.06 -10.71 6.80
CA ALA A 18 -2.85 -11.71 6.10
C ALA A 18 -2.03 -12.49 5.05
N ILE A 19 -1.19 -11.79 4.29
CA ILE A 19 -0.29 -12.42 3.30
C ILE A 19 0.71 -13.36 4.00
N ASN A 20 1.42 -12.85 5.02
CA ASN A 20 2.47 -13.61 5.68
C ASN A 20 1.94 -14.81 6.48
N ARG A 21 0.71 -14.73 7.00
CA ARG A 21 0.03 -15.89 7.60
C ARG A 21 -0.22 -17.03 6.61
N ARG A 22 -0.39 -16.73 5.33
CA ARG A 22 -0.74 -17.74 4.32
C ARG A 22 0.46 -18.45 3.70
N TYR A 23 1.61 -17.78 3.56
CA TYR A 23 2.75 -18.30 2.79
C TYR A 23 4.10 -18.35 3.53
N ALA A 24 4.10 -18.24 4.86
CA ALA A 24 5.31 -18.18 5.69
C ALA A 24 6.25 -17.02 5.30
N GLN A 25 6.00 -15.84 5.86
CA GLN A 25 6.88 -14.65 5.87
C GLN A 25 7.59 -14.33 4.53
N GLN A 26 6.83 -14.19 3.45
CA GLN A 26 7.38 -13.82 2.13
C GLN A 26 7.60 -12.31 1.96
N CYS A 27 6.92 -11.50 2.78
CA CYS A 27 6.98 -10.05 2.64
C CYS A 27 7.55 -9.38 3.89
N ASP A 28 8.53 -8.50 3.68
CA ASP A 28 8.94 -7.52 4.68
C ASP A 28 7.81 -6.50 4.84
N VAL A 29 7.40 -6.24 6.08
CA VAL A 29 6.32 -5.29 6.39
C VAL A 29 6.92 -4.04 7.03
N GLN A 30 6.93 -2.95 6.28
CA GLN A 30 7.20 -1.61 6.77
C GLN A 30 5.88 -0.85 6.78
N ALA A 31 5.06 -1.08 7.78
CA ALA A 31 3.79 -0.40 7.92
C ALA A 31 3.48 -0.09 9.38
N VAL A 32 2.90 1.08 9.65
CA VAL A 32 2.62 1.56 11.00
C VAL A 32 1.25 2.22 11.02
N GLU A 33 0.46 1.96 12.06
CA GLU A 33 -0.85 2.60 12.21
C GLU A 33 -0.75 4.13 12.12
N ARG A 34 -1.74 4.74 11.45
CA ARG A 34 -1.85 6.20 11.25
C ARG A 34 -0.70 6.84 10.46
N ALA A 35 0.20 6.07 9.86
CA ALA A 35 1.28 6.63 9.07
C ALA A 35 0.74 7.47 7.90
N THR A 36 1.28 8.67 7.74
CA THR A 36 1.08 9.54 6.57
C THR A 36 2.18 9.34 5.55
N ALA A 37 1.94 9.71 4.29
CA ALA A 37 2.98 9.66 3.25
C ALA A 37 4.22 10.52 3.62
N ALA A 38 4.02 11.61 4.37
CA ALA A 38 5.12 12.42 4.88
C ALA A 38 6.01 11.67 5.89
N GLN A 39 5.40 10.94 6.82
CA GLN A 39 6.14 10.13 7.79
C GLN A 39 6.87 8.97 7.10
N ILE A 40 6.23 8.29 6.15
CA ILE A 40 6.84 7.17 5.40
C ILE A 40 8.11 7.61 4.66
N LEU A 41 8.14 8.83 4.11
CA LEU A 41 9.33 9.39 3.46
C LEU A 41 10.54 9.55 4.39
N THR A 42 10.33 9.58 5.71
CA THR A 42 11.39 9.67 6.72
C THR A 42 11.91 8.30 7.16
N TRP A 43 11.22 7.21 6.79
CA TRP A 43 11.60 5.88 7.23
C TRP A 43 12.90 5.42 6.58
N ARG A 44 13.65 4.63 7.34
CA ARG A 44 14.86 4.00 6.84
C ARG A 44 14.48 3.00 5.74
N LYS A 45 14.96 3.27 4.53
CA LYS A 45 14.81 2.37 3.39
C LYS A 45 15.53 1.05 3.65
N THR A 46 14.93 -0.05 3.24
CA THR A 46 15.63 -1.32 3.19
C THR A 46 16.65 -1.31 2.05
N GLY A 47 17.85 -1.86 2.26
CA GLY A 47 18.82 -2.05 1.18
C GLY A 47 18.52 -3.25 0.26
N LYS A 48 17.39 -3.94 0.48
CA LYS A 48 16.94 -5.09 -0.32
C LYS A 48 16.27 -4.64 -1.61
N ASP A 49 16.46 -5.42 -2.68
CA ASP A 49 15.72 -5.30 -3.94
C ASP A 49 14.55 -6.29 -3.95
N TYR A 50 13.32 -5.80 -4.03
CA TYR A 50 12.11 -6.61 -3.99
C TYR A 50 11.57 -6.89 -5.39
N GLY A 51 11.05 -8.10 -5.59
CA GLY A 51 10.38 -8.49 -6.84
C GLY A 51 9.06 -7.74 -7.05
N ALA A 52 8.35 -7.45 -5.97
CA ALA A 52 7.10 -6.71 -5.97
C ALA A 52 6.91 -5.93 -4.67
N CYS A 53 6.14 -4.84 -4.74
CA CYS A 53 5.77 -4.07 -3.55
C CYS A 53 4.28 -3.76 -3.52
N VAL A 54 3.71 -3.77 -2.32
CA VAL A 54 2.34 -3.35 -2.04
C VAL A 54 2.40 -2.05 -1.26
N PHE A 55 1.87 -0.98 -1.84
CA PHE A 55 1.80 0.33 -1.22
C PHE A 55 0.40 0.57 -0.69
N ALA A 56 0.30 0.75 0.63
CA ALA A 56 -0.96 0.86 1.35
C ALA A 56 -0.94 2.12 2.23
N MET A 57 -0.98 3.29 1.58
CA MET A 57 -0.82 4.58 2.25
C MET A 57 -1.69 5.65 1.59
N GLY A 58 -1.89 6.76 2.31
CA GLY A 58 -2.64 7.93 1.86
C GLY A 58 -4.03 8.06 2.50
N SER A 59 -4.51 7.07 3.27
CA SER A 59 -5.80 7.20 3.97
C SER A 59 -5.75 8.20 5.12
N ASN A 60 -4.55 8.42 5.70
CA ASN A 60 -4.31 9.39 6.77
C ASN A 60 -3.88 10.77 6.25
N ASP A 61 -3.86 10.97 4.93
CA ASP A 61 -3.43 12.20 4.29
C ASP A 61 -4.63 12.97 3.71
N PRO A 62 -4.57 14.32 3.68
CA PRO A 62 -5.47 15.10 2.85
C PRO A 62 -5.26 14.77 1.37
N ALA A 63 -6.36 14.55 0.65
CA ALA A 63 -6.31 14.32 -0.79
C ALA A 63 -5.79 15.54 -1.57
N GLY A 64 -5.29 15.31 -2.79
CA GLY A 64 -4.85 16.36 -3.70
C GLY A 64 -3.35 16.37 -4.00
N ALA A 65 -2.89 17.47 -4.61
CA ALA A 65 -1.56 17.57 -5.21
C ALA A 65 -0.41 17.32 -4.22
N ALA A 66 -0.55 17.80 -2.98
CA ALA A 66 0.48 17.61 -1.95
C ALA A 66 0.65 16.14 -1.54
N LEU A 67 -0.42 15.34 -1.57
CA LEU A 67 -0.32 13.90 -1.37
C LEU A 67 0.30 13.23 -2.61
N ALA A 68 -0.19 13.55 -3.80
CA ALA A 68 0.32 13.01 -5.06
C ALA A 68 1.85 13.19 -5.21
N THR A 69 2.38 14.36 -4.86
CA THR A 69 3.83 14.63 -4.86
C THR A 69 4.59 13.71 -3.92
N LYS A 70 4.09 13.46 -2.71
CA LYS A 70 4.74 12.57 -1.74
C LYS A 70 4.70 11.13 -2.20
N LEU A 71 3.55 10.66 -2.68
CA LEU A 71 3.39 9.30 -3.22
C LEU A 71 4.30 9.06 -4.43
N THR A 72 4.41 10.06 -5.32
CA THR A 72 5.35 10.03 -6.45
C THR A 72 6.79 9.89 -5.95
N LYS A 73 7.20 10.67 -4.95
CA LYS A 73 8.54 10.60 -4.35
C LYS A 73 8.80 9.24 -3.68
N ILE A 74 7.81 8.65 -3.02
CA ILE A 74 7.92 7.30 -2.45
C ILE A 74 8.15 6.31 -3.60
N ARG A 75 7.29 6.32 -4.62
CA ARG A 75 7.31 5.40 -5.76
C ARG A 75 8.58 5.45 -6.60
N THR A 76 9.18 6.62 -6.80
CA THR A 76 10.44 6.75 -7.55
C THR A 76 11.67 6.41 -6.73
N SER A 77 11.52 6.25 -5.42
CA SER A 77 12.66 6.09 -4.53
C SER A 77 12.71 4.71 -3.85
N LEU A 78 11.70 3.88 -4.10
CA LEU A 78 11.49 2.54 -3.58
C LEU A 78 10.82 1.68 -4.65
N CYS A 79 11.23 0.41 -4.76
CA CYS A 79 10.57 -0.62 -5.56
C CYS A 79 10.46 -0.31 -7.07
N PHE A 80 11.49 -0.65 -7.84
CA PHE A 80 11.56 -0.31 -9.27
C PHE A 80 10.89 -1.33 -10.20
N ARG A 81 10.40 -2.46 -9.65
CA ARG A 81 9.74 -3.54 -10.40
C ARG A 81 8.21 -3.39 -10.34
N ARG A 82 7.50 -4.45 -9.95
CA ARG A 82 6.04 -4.47 -9.83
C ARG A 82 5.58 -3.71 -8.58
N VAL A 83 4.63 -2.79 -8.73
CA VAL A 83 4.00 -2.10 -7.59
C VAL A 83 2.48 -2.22 -7.68
N ILE A 84 1.85 -2.53 -6.56
CA ILE A 84 0.40 -2.61 -6.40
C ILE A 84 -0.03 -1.61 -5.33
N TRP A 85 -0.94 -0.70 -5.66
CA TRP A 85 -1.49 0.26 -4.72
C TRP A 85 -2.82 -0.23 -4.13
N LEU A 86 -2.94 -0.24 -2.80
CA LEU A 86 -4.22 -0.35 -2.14
C LEU A 86 -4.89 1.03 -2.14
N LEU A 87 -5.98 1.18 -2.87
CA LEU A 87 -6.71 2.45 -2.91
C LEU A 87 -7.55 2.61 -1.64
N PRO A 88 -7.43 3.71 -0.88
CA PRO A 88 -8.22 3.94 0.34
C PRO A 88 -9.73 3.91 0.10
N TYR A 89 -10.52 3.59 1.11
CA TYR A 89 -11.99 3.68 1.03
C TYR A 89 -12.48 5.10 0.70
N ALA A 90 -11.87 6.12 1.29
CA ALA A 90 -12.22 7.51 1.01
C ALA A 90 -11.90 7.87 -0.44
N ARG A 91 -12.93 8.20 -1.23
CA ARG A 91 -12.82 8.38 -2.69
C ARG A 91 -11.85 9.49 -3.10
N PRO A 92 -11.79 10.68 -2.46
CA PRO A 92 -10.80 11.70 -2.82
C PRO A 92 -9.35 11.20 -2.73
N GLN A 93 -9.02 10.46 -1.67
CA GLN A 93 -7.71 9.84 -1.49
C GLN A 93 -7.49 8.73 -2.52
N ALA A 94 -8.50 7.88 -2.76
CA ALA A 94 -8.45 6.83 -3.78
C ALA A 94 -8.12 7.39 -5.17
N TYR A 95 -8.77 8.47 -5.59
CA TYR A 95 -8.48 9.14 -6.87
C TYR A 95 -7.06 9.69 -6.91
N THR A 96 -6.59 10.29 -5.81
CA THR A 96 -5.21 10.79 -5.71
C THR A 96 -4.19 9.65 -5.86
N VAL A 97 -4.35 8.57 -5.09
CA VAL A 97 -3.49 7.37 -5.17
C VAL A 97 -3.54 6.74 -6.56
N SER A 98 -4.74 6.55 -7.11
CA SER A 98 -4.95 5.96 -8.44
C SER A 98 -4.30 6.79 -9.54
N SER A 99 -4.35 8.13 -9.44
CA SER A 99 -3.70 9.01 -10.42
C SER A 99 -2.18 8.90 -10.41
N VAL A 100 -1.58 8.61 -9.25
CA VAL A 100 -0.14 8.35 -9.17
C VAL A 100 0.15 6.98 -9.74
N ALA A 101 -0.58 5.94 -9.34
CA ALA A 101 -0.42 4.58 -9.87
C ALA A 101 -0.47 4.56 -11.40
N ALA A 102 -1.45 5.24 -11.99
CA ALA A 102 -1.62 5.32 -13.45
C ALA A 102 -0.41 5.96 -14.17
N ARG A 103 0.27 6.94 -13.57
CA ARG A 103 1.46 7.57 -14.17
C ARG A 103 2.65 6.62 -14.29
N PHE A 104 2.71 5.61 -13.43
CA PHE A 104 3.78 4.62 -13.41
C PHE A 104 3.38 3.28 -14.06
N GLY A 105 2.13 3.16 -14.53
CA GLY A 105 1.59 1.89 -15.00
C GLY A 105 1.47 0.84 -13.89
N ASP A 106 1.36 1.28 -12.63
CA ASP A 106 1.25 0.40 -11.48
C ASP A 106 -0.15 -0.23 -11.38
N GLU A 107 -0.23 -1.40 -10.77
CA GLU A 107 -1.51 -2.06 -10.49
C GLU A 107 -2.23 -1.42 -9.31
N THR A 108 -3.55 -1.61 -9.24
CA THR A 108 -4.37 -1.10 -8.13
C THR A 108 -5.36 -2.16 -7.63
N VAL A 109 -5.59 -2.16 -6.31
CA VAL A 109 -6.65 -2.90 -5.65
C VAL A 109 -7.50 -1.90 -4.87
N ASP A 110 -8.73 -1.68 -5.32
CA ASP A 110 -9.64 -0.76 -4.65
C ASP A 110 -10.23 -1.40 -3.39
N LEU A 111 -9.92 -0.82 -2.21
CA LEU A 111 -10.44 -1.34 -0.94
C LEU A 111 -11.96 -1.20 -0.82
N ASN A 112 -12.61 -0.33 -1.60
CA ASN A 112 -14.08 -0.22 -1.62
C ASN A 112 -14.81 -1.49 -2.06
N ARG A 113 -14.08 -2.43 -2.67
CA ARG A 113 -14.62 -3.73 -3.09
C ARG A 113 -14.75 -4.73 -1.94
N PHE A 114 -14.28 -4.38 -0.75
CA PHE A 114 -14.31 -5.23 0.43
C PHE A 114 -15.22 -4.62 1.50
N GLU A 115 -15.85 -5.47 2.30
CA GLU A 115 -16.67 -5.00 3.42
C GLU A 115 -15.82 -4.25 4.46
N THR A 116 -16.39 -3.22 5.08
CA THR A 116 -15.77 -2.45 6.16
C THR A 116 -16.82 -2.03 7.18
N ARG A 117 -16.39 -1.82 8.43
CA ARG A 117 -17.24 -1.26 9.50
C ARG A 117 -16.98 0.22 9.74
N ASP A 118 -15.75 0.67 9.51
CA ASP A 118 -15.28 2.02 9.86
C ASP A 118 -14.92 2.87 8.64
N ARG A 119 -15.07 2.31 7.43
CA ARG A 119 -14.71 2.96 6.17
C ARG A 119 -13.20 3.27 6.07
N ILE A 120 -12.37 2.52 6.79
CA ILE A 120 -10.91 2.61 6.75
C ILE A 120 -10.30 1.21 6.57
N HIS A 121 -10.76 0.23 7.33
CA HIS A 121 -10.19 -1.11 7.36
C HIS A 121 -11.16 -2.13 6.73
N PRO A 122 -10.68 -2.99 5.81
CA PRO A 122 -11.38 -4.21 5.44
C PRO A 122 -11.73 -5.06 6.66
N ARG A 123 -12.96 -5.57 6.70
CA ARG A 123 -13.43 -6.51 7.73
C ARG A 123 -12.67 -7.83 7.67
N ASN A 124 -12.19 -8.22 6.49
CA ASN A 124 -11.44 -9.45 6.27
C ASN A 124 -10.26 -9.24 5.31
N TYR A 125 -9.05 -9.09 5.86
CA TYR A 125 -7.83 -8.92 5.06
C TYR A 125 -7.41 -10.18 4.28
N SER A 126 -7.90 -11.39 4.61
CA SER A 126 -7.60 -12.59 3.82
C SER A 126 -8.19 -12.51 2.41
N GLN A 127 -9.31 -11.80 2.23
CA GLN A 127 -9.88 -11.53 0.90
C GLN A 127 -8.99 -10.58 0.10
N VAL A 128 -8.47 -9.53 0.74
CA VAL A 128 -7.53 -8.58 0.12
C VAL A 128 -6.25 -9.31 -0.30
N ALA A 129 -5.68 -10.13 0.60
CA ALA A 129 -4.50 -10.94 0.32
C ALA A 129 -4.72 -11.88 -0.88
N SER A 130 -5.89 -12.51 -0.99
CA SER A 130 -6.22 -13.41 -2.10
C SER A 130 -6.25 -12.72 -3.47
N VAL A 131 -6.49 -11.40 -3.51
CA VAL A 131 -6.43 -10.61 -4.73
C VAL A 131 -4.99 -10.18 -5.04
N LEU A 132 -4.21 -9.79 -4.02
CA LEU A 132 -2.81 -9.37 -4.18
C LEU A 132 -1.87 -10.50 -4.61
N LEU A 133 -2.25 -11.75 -4.37
CA LEU A 133 -1.46 -12.96 -4.65
C LEU A 133 -1.78 -13.60 -6.00
N ARG A 134 -2.58 -12.94 -6.84
CA ARG A 134 -2.81 -13.35 -8.23
C ARG A 134 -1.68 -12.86 -9.13
#